data_AF-A0A5N5W2W8-F1
#
_entry.id   AF-A0A5N5W2W8-F1
#
_cell.length_a   1.000
_cell.length_b   1.000
_cell.length_c   1.000
_cell.angle_alpha   90.00
_cell.angle_beta   90.00
_cell.angle_gamma   90.00
#
_symmetry.space_group_name_H-M   'P 1'
#
loop_
_entity.id
_entity.type
_entity.pdbx_description
1 polymer ?
#
loop_
_entity_poly.entity_id
_entity_poly.type
_entity_poly.pdbx_seq_one_letter_code
_entity_poly.pdbx_strand_id
1 'polypeptide(L)'
;MLDPPQPDRADEGYLPRPCVLDPVEVVDLPDQEELPDDLRAEAERWAEAHGAEYHRALACRPGWKVGGWPSWHLTDLMPIDCTCGARMQLLLTVDSDDDGPNVCVGRYGELRVFTCPADRSHPVRLNIQ
;
A
#
# COMPACT_ATOMS: atom_id res chain seq x y z
N MET A 1 24.04 -24.29 -7.74
CA MET A 1 23.86 -22.93 -7.18
C MET A 1 25.02 -22.69 -6.24
N LEU A 2 25.70 -21.55 -6.36
CA LEU A 2 26.67 -21.14 -5.34
C LEU A 2 25.88 -20.55 -4.18
N ASP A 3 26.29 -20.85 -2.94
CA ASP A 3 25.69 -20.19 -1.78
C ASP A 3 25.99 -18.69 -1.82
N PRO A 4 25.02 -17.83 -1.46
CA PRO A 4 25.24 -16.40 -1.39
C PRO A 4 26.38 -16.10 -0.38
N PRO A 5 27.20 -15.07 -0.63
CA PRO A 5 28.28 -14.70 0.29
C PRO A 5 27.70 -14.39 1.67
N GLN A 6 28.31 -14.95 2.71
CA GLN A 6 27.94 -14.56 4.08
C GLN A 6 28.35 -13.11 4.32
N PRO A 7 27.47 -12.28 4.91
CA PRO A 7 27.85 -10.93 5.31
C PRO A 7 28.90 -10.97 6.41
N ASP A 8 29.85 -10.03 6.38
CA ASP A 8 30.91 -9.90 7.39
C ASP A 8 30.36 -9.74 8.83
N ARG A 9 29.12 -9.28 8.95
CA ARG A 9 28.43 -9.12 10.23
C ARG A 9 26.96 -9.50 10.08
N ALA A 10 26.53 -10.46 10.88
CA ALA A 10 25.17 -10.92 11.00
C ALA A 10 24.82 -11.04 12.50
N ASP A 11 24.62 -9.89 13.15
CA ASP A 11 24.10 -9.90 14.52
C ASP A 11 22.70 -10.52 14.49
N GLU A 12 22.42 -11.42 15.44
CA GLU A 12 21.20 -12.23 15.45
C GLU A 12 19.92 -11.37 15.43
N GLY A 13 19.97 -10.15 15.99
CA GLY A 13 18.88 -9.19 15.98
C GLY A 13 18.59 -8.52 14.63
N TYR A 14 19.50 -8.61 13.65
CA TYR A 14 19.31 -8.10 12.29
C TYR A 14 18.92 -9.18 11.29
N LEU A 15 19.01 -10.45 11.70
CA LEU A 15 18.62 -11.56 10.85
C LEU A 15 17.09 -11.72 10.90
N PRO A 16 16.38 -11.66 9.77
CA PRO A 16 14.97 -11.97 9.74
C PRO A 16 14.80 -13.43 10.19
N ARG A 17 13.93 -13.66 11.15
CA ARG A 17 13.53 -15.02 11.51
C ARG A 17 12.74 -15.59 10.33
N PRO A 18 13.09 -16.79 9.83
CA PRO A 18 12.30 -17.44 8.80
C PRO A 18 10.84 -17.50 9.25
N CYS A 19 9.95 -16.89 8.47
CA CYS A 19 8.53 -16.87 8.73
C CYS A 19 7.78 -17.23 7.44
N VAL A 20 6.56 -17.73 7.61
CA VAL A 20 5.64 -17.96 6.51
C VAL A 20 4.71 -16.76 6.45
N LEU A 21 4.45 -16.25 5.24
CA LEU A 21 3.40 -15.27 5.02
C LEU A 21 2.06 -16.00 4.93
N ASP A 22 1.07 -15.53 5.68
CA ASP A 22 -0.32 -15.99 5.62
C ASP A 22 -1.21 -14.83 5.16
N PRO A 23 -1.22 -14.51 3.85
CA PRO A 23 -1.95 -13.36 3.33
C PRO A 23 -3.45 -13.62 3.34
N VAL A 24 -4.22 -12.60 3.72
CA VAL A 24 -5.68 -12.59 3.59
C VAL A 24 -6.07 -11.79 2.37
N GLU A 25 -6.89 -12.37 1.49
CA GLU A 25 -7.46 -11.65 0.36
C GLU A 25 -8.62 -10.77 0.84
N VAL A 26 -8.56 -9.49 0.52
CA VAL A 26 -9.53 -8.48 0.93
C VAL A 26 -9.85 -7.59 -0.25
N VAL A 27 -11.13 -7.22 -0.37
CA VAL A 27 -11.55 -6.19 -1.34
C VAL A 27 -11.09 -4.83 -0.83
N ASP A 28 -10.29 -4.15 -1.64
CA ASP A 28 -9.80 -2.80 -1.41
C ASP A 28 -10.24 -1.91 -2.56
N LEU A 29 -11.01 -0.87 -2.26
CA LEU A 29 -11.58 0.05 -3.25
C LEU A 29 -10.78 1.35 -3.32
N PRO A 30 -10.83 2.09 -4.44
CA PRO A 30 -10.11 3.36 -4.60
C PRO A 30 -10.59 4.42 -3.62
N ASP A 31 -9.76 5.44 -3.43
CA ASP A 31 -10.17 6.67 -2.77
C ASP A 31 -11.40 7.26 -3.49
N GLN A 32 -12.31 7.85 -2.73
CA GLN A 32 -13.53 8.45 -3.26
C GLN A 32 -13.23 9.55 -4.30
N GLU A 33 -12.09 10.22 -4.19
CA GLU A 33 -11.65 11.25 -5.14
C GLU A 33 -11.15 10.67 -6.48
N GLU A 34 -10.83 9.36 -6.54
CA GLU A 34 -10.51 8.67 -7.80
C GLU A 34 -11.77 8.20 -8.55
N LEU A 35 -12.93 8.22 -7.90
CA LEU A 35 -14.19 7.82 -8.50
C LEU A 35 -14.85 8.97 -9.28
N PRO A 36 -15.43 8.68 -10.46
CA PRO A 36 -16.41 9.56 -11.09
C PRO A 36 -17.54 9.94 -10.12
N ASP A 37 -18.06 11.16 -10.23
CA ASP A 37 -19.01 11.72 -9.26
C ASP A 37 -20.28 10.88 -9.08
N ASP A 38 -20.78 10.27 -10.15
CA ASP A 38 -21.95 9.39 -10.14
C ASP A 38 -21.66 8.07 -9.40
N LEU A 39 -20.51 7.46 -9.67
CA LEU A 39 -20.06 6.25 -8.98
C LEU A 39 -19.72 6.51 -7.51
N ARG A 40 -19.11 7.65 -7.18
CA ARG A 40 -18.87 8.05 -5.78
C ARG A 40 -20.19 8.12 -5.02
N ALA A 41 -21.17 8.85 -5.55
CA ALA A 41 -22.47 9.00 -4.91
C ALA A 41 -23.21 7.65 -4.78
N GLU A 42 -23.07 6.75 -5.75
CA GLU A 42 -23.63 5.40 -5.67
C GLU A 42 -22.94 4.56 -4.59
N ALA A 43 -21.61 4.57 -4.54
CA ALA A 43 -20.83 3.83 -3.55
C ALA A 43 -21.11 4.31 -2.12
N GLU A 44 -21.23 5.62 -1.92
CA GLU A 44 -21.63 6.22 -0.64
C GLU A 44 -23.03 5.75 -0.21
N ARG A 45 -24.04 5.85 -1.09
CA ARG A 45 -25.40 5.38 -0.80
C ARG A 45 -25.43 3.88 -0.49
N TRP A 46 -24.67 3.09 -1.24
CA TRP A 46 -24.58 1.65 -1.01
C TRP A 46 -23.97 1.36 0.37
N ALA A 47 -22.86 2.02 0.71
CA ALA A 47 -22.21 1.84 2.02
C ALA A 47 -23.15 2.23 3.16
N GLU A 48 -23.82 3.38 3.06
CA GLU A 48 -24.76 3.87 4.07
C GLU A 48 -25.92 2.90 4.28
N ALA A 49 -26.50 2.36 3.20
CA ALA A 49 -27.57 1.36 3.27
C ALA A 49 -27.13 0.06 3.98
N HIS A 50 -25.83 -0.20 4.08
CA HIS A 50 -25.24 -1.34 4.79
C HIS A 50 -24.62 -0.94 6.15
N GLY A 51 -24.90 0.28 6.63
CA GLY A 51 -24.41 0.77 7.92
C GLY A 51 -22.91 1.05 7.95
N ALA A 52 -22.32 1.40 6.80
CA ALA A 52 -20.90 1.68 6.64
C ALA A 52 -20.65 3.05 6.00
N GLU A 53 -19.44 3.57 6.17
CA GLU A 53 -18.94 4.72 5.42
C GLU A 53 -17.94 4.23 4.38
N TYR A 54 -18.13 4.57 3.11
CA TYR A 54 -17.28 4.10 1.99
C TYR A 54 -15.78 4.32 2.29
N HIS A 55 -15.42 5.56 2.62
CA HIS A 55 -14.03 5.97 2.85
C HIS A 55 -13.37 5.31 4.06
N ARG A 56 -14.16 4.82 5.04
CA ARG A 56 -13.61 4.16 6.25
C ARG A 56 -13.58 2.65 6.16
N ALA A 57 -14.59 2.07 5.53
CA ALA A 57 -14.82 0.63 5.60
C ALA A 57 -14.35 -0.12 4.35
N LEU A 58 -14.37 0.54 3.19
CA LEU A 58 -14.24 -0.12 1.88
C LEU A 58 -13.05 0.39 1.07
N ALA A 59 -12.77 1.71 1.15
CA ALA A 59 -11.69 2.34 0.42
C ALA A 59 -10.35 2.24 1.15
N CYS A 60 -9.27 2.17 0.38
CA CYS A 60 -7.88 2.34 0.80
C CYS A 60 -7.59 1.64 2.14
N ARG A 61 -7.90 0.34 2.22
CA ARG A 61 -7.83 -0.47 3.43
C ARG A 61 -6.49 -0.26 4.15
N PRO A 62 -6.50 0.00 5.48
CA PRO A 62 -5.29 0.23 6.25
C PRO A 62 -4.48 -1.05 6.43
N GLY A 63 -3.27 -0.92 6.95
CA GLY A 63 -2.38 -2.03 7.24
C GLY A 63 -1.47 -2.43 6.08
N TRP A 64 -0.71 -3.51 6.31
CA TRP A 64 0.24 -4.03 5.33
C TRP A 64 -0.50 -4.78 4.23
N LYS A 65 -0.29 -4.36 2.97
CA LYS A 65 -0.96 -4.98 1.82
C LYS A 65 -0.10 -4.96 0.56
N VAL A 66 -0.31 -5.97 -0.29
CA VAL A 66 0.27 -6.07 -1.62
C VAL A 66 -0.80 -5.71 -2.65
N GLY A 67 -0.50 -4.74 -3.52
CA GLY A 67 -1.50 -4.17 -4.43
C GLY A 67 -2.53 -3.30 -3.71
N GLY A 68 -3.75 -3.27 -4.24
CA GLY A 68 -4.84 -2.44 -3.71
C GLY A 68 -4.70 -0.97 -4.11
N TRP A 69 -5.25 -0.08 -3.27
CA TRP A 69 -5.32 1.36 -3.51
C TRP A 69 -4.60 2.16 -2.41
N PRO A 70 -3.81 3.19 -2.77
CA PRO A 70 -3.12 4.03 -1.79
C PRO A 70 -4.13 4.96 -1.08
N SER A 71 -3.91 5.24 0.21
CA SER A 71 -4.67 6.29 0.90
C SER A 71 -3.98 7.65 0.67
N TRP A 72 -4.77 8.72 0.63
CA TRP A 72 -4.29 10.10 0.53
C TRP A 72 -4.72 10.92 1.75
N HIS A 73 -4.89 10.28 2.91
CA HIS A 73 -5.51 10.92 4.08
C HIS A 73 -4.69 12.08 4.70
N LEU A 74 -3.41 12.25 4.33
CA LEU A 74 -2.54 13.34 4.79
C LEU A 74 -2.21 14.37 3.70
N THR A 75 -2.55 14.12 2.44
CA THR A 75 -2.23 15.02 1.32
C THR A 75 -3.35 15.00 0.29
N ASP A 76 -3.41 16.00 -0.59
CA ASP A 76 -4.28 15.86 -1.75
C ASP A 76 -3.88 14.65 -2.61
N LEU A 77 -4.84 14.13 -3.37
CA LEU A 77 -4.62 13.05 -4.30
C LEU A 77 -3.51 13.40 -5.30
N MET A 78 -2.43 12.64 -5.27
CA MET A 78 -1.26 12.93 -6.10
C MET A 78 -1.00 11.83 -7.11
N PRO A 79 -0.94 12.17 -8.40
CA PRO A 79 -0.58 11.18 -9.37
C PRO A 79 0.91 10.77 -9.32
N ILE A 80 1.16 9.46 -9.32
CA ILE A 80 2.50 8.87 -9.42
C ILE A 80 2.66 8.23 -10.80
N ASP A 81 3.46 8.88 -11.64
CA ASP A 81 3.71 8.46 -13.00
C ASP A 81 5.16 8.02 -13.20
N CYS A 82 5.34 7.03 -14.07
CA CYS A 82 6.65 6.54 -14.46
C CYS A 82 7.30 7.52 -15.45
N THR A 83 8.62 7.46 -15.57
CA THR A 83 9.38 8.20 -16.60
C THR A 83 8.95 7.89 -18.04
N CYS A 84 8.32 6.72 -18.28
CA CYS A 84 7.76 6.35 -19.57
C CYS A 84 6.32 6.89 -19.81
N GLY A 85 5.76 7.65 -18.85
CA GLY A 85 4.42 8.25 -18.93
C GLY A 85 3.28 7.35 -18.45
N ALA A 86 3.55 6.10 -18.06
CA ALA A 86 2.52 5.21 -17.54
C ALA A 86 2.16 5.55 -16.08
N ARG A 87 0.85 5.51 -15.77
CA ARG A 87 0.32 5.54 -14.40
C ARG A 87 0.91 4.38 -13.60
N MET A 88 1.63 4.67 -12.52
CA MET A 88 2.19 3.60 -11.70
C MET A 88 1.12 2.97 -10.82
N GLN A 89 1.29 1.68 -10.52
CA GLN A 89 0.39 0.92 -9.67
C GLN A 89 1.03 0.71 -8.30
N LEU A 90 0.21 0.76 -7.25
CA LEU A 90 0.64 0.39 -5.91
C LEU A 90 1.07 -1.08 -5.92
N LEU A 91 2.29 -1.35 -5.43
CA LEU A 91 2.81 -2.69 -5.24
C LEU A 91 2.69 -3.11 -3.78
N LEU A 92 3.05 -2.22 -2.85
CA LEU A 92 3.13 -2.53 -1.43
C LEU A 92 2.83 -1.29 -0.60
N THR A 93 1.98 -1.46 0.42
CA THR A 93 1.88 -0.54 1.56
C THR A 93 2.48 -1.22 2.78
N VAL A 94 3.35 -0.47 3.47
CA VAL A 94 3.88 -0.77 4.80
C VAL A 94 3.34 0.30 5.73
N ASP A 95 2.44 -0.11 6.60
CA ASP A 95 1.77 0.79 7.54
C ASP A 95 2.50 0.77 8.90
N SER A 96 2.42 1.88 9.63
CA SER A 96 2.81 1.88 11.04
C SER A 96 1.69 1.22 11.84
N ASP A 97 2.04 0.18 12.58
CA ASP A 97 1.06 -0.57 13.35
C ASP A 97 1.66 -1.03 14.68
N ASP A 98 0.90 -0.81 15.75
CA ASP A 98 1.22 -1.26 17.10
C ASP A 98 0.82 -2.73 17.31
N ASP A 99 -0.14 -3.23 16.51
CA ASP A 99 -0.65 -4.61 16.57
C ASP A 99 0.01 -5.54 15.52
N GLY A 100 0.81 -4.96 14.62
CA GLY A 100 1.47 -5.61 13.50
C GLY A 100 2.97 -5.90 13.73
N PRO A 101 3.76 -6.10 12.65
CA PRO A 101 5.21 -6.08 12.78
C PRO A 101 5.61 -4.70 13.32
N ASN A 102 6.24 -4.64 14.51
CA ASN A 102 6.65 -3.42 15.22
C ASN A 102 7.56 -2.52 14.36
N VAL A 103 6.95 -1.81 13.43
CA VAL A 103 7.53 -0.98 12.40
C VAL A 103 6.82 0.35 12.48
N CYS A 104 7.61 1.41 12.64
CA CYS A 104 7.11 2.77 12.64
C CYS A 104 7.74 3.51 11.45
N VAL A 105 6.90 3.96 10.53
CA VAL A 105 7.30 4.76 9.38
C VAL A 105 7.16 6.23 9.75
N GLY A 106 8.29 6.94 9.89
CA GLY A 106 8.29 8.37 10.17
C GLY A 106 7.55 8.75 11.46
N ARG A 107 6.47 9.52 11.35
CA ARG A 107 5.63 9.95 12.48
C ARG A 107 4.33 9.12 12.56
N TYR A 108 4.47 7.80 12.56
CA TYR A 108 3.35 6.86 12.56
C TYR A 108 2.51 6.95 11.28
N GLY A 109 3.21 6.84 10.15
CA GLY A 109 2.65 7.00 8.82
C GLY A 109 2.73 5.72 7.98
N GLU A 110 2.66 5.89 6.66
CA GLU A 110 2.67 4.79 5.69
C GLU A 110 3.83 4.96 4.68
N LEU A 111 4.51 3.86 4.36
CA LEU A 111 5.40 3.76 3.20
C LEU A 111 4.66 3.02 2.08
N ARG A 112 4.63 3.64 0.90
CA ARG A 112 4.02 3.05 -0.30
C ARG A 112 5.04 2.93 -1.42
N VAL A 113 5.08 1.75 -2.04
CA VAL A 113 5.97 1.42 -3.15
C VAL A 113 5.14 1.25 -4.41
N PHE A 114 5.50 2.00 -5.46
CA PHE A 114 4.82 1.97 -6.75
C PHE A 114 5.72 1.40 -7.84
N THR A 115 5.10 0.65 -8.77
CA THR A 115 5.79 0.06 -9.91
C THR A 115 5.12 0.41 -11.22
N CYS A 116 5.92 0.46 -12.29
CA CYS A 116 5.40 0.71 -13.62
C CYS A 116 4.71 -0.56 -14.16
N PRO A 117 3.46 -0.46 -14.63
CA PRO A 117 2.77 -1.62 -15.22
C PRO A 117 3.32 -1.98 -16.61
N ALA A 118 3.92 -1.02 -17.33
CA ALA A 118 4.45 -1.24 -18.68
C ALA A 118 5.78 -2.01 -18.68
N ASP A 119 6.65 -1.75 -17.70
CA ASP A 119 7.94 -2.44 -17.55
C ASP A 119 8.36 -2.43 -16.07
N ARG A 120 8.53 -3.63 -15.49
CA ARG A 120 8.91 -3.81 -14.08
C ARG A 120 10.40 -3.52 -13.82
N SER A 121 11.21 -3.35 -14.86
CA SER A 121 12.61 -2.93 -14.75
C SER A 121 12.76 -1.42 -14.55
N HIS A 122 11.72 -0.63 -14.82
CA HIS A 122 11.74 0.80 -14.54
C HIS A 122 11.84 1.08 -13.02
N PRO A 123 12.47 2.19 -12.62
CA PRO A 123 12.64 2.53 -11.22
C PRO A 123 11.31 2.59 -10.47
N VAL A 124 11.30 2.02 -9.26
CA VAL A 124 10.18 2.17 -8.34
C VAL A 124 10.05 3.62 -7.86
N ARG A 125 8.84 4.00 -7.46
CA ARG A 125 8.59 5.27 -6.77
C ARG A 125 8.16 5.00 -5.34
N LEU A 126 8.64 5.84 -4.43
CA LEU A 126 8.30 5.77 -3.02
C LEU A 126 7.46 6.99 -2.65
N ASN A 127 6.46 6.77 -1.81
CA ASN A 127 5.68 7.80 -1.15
C ASN A 127 5.66 7.48 0.33
N ILE A 128 6.00 8.46 1.17
CA ILE A 128 6.00 8.36 2.63
C ILE A 128 5.13 9.50 3.13
N GLN A 129 4.14 9.18 3.94
CA GLN A 129 3.19 10.13 4.52
C GLN A 129 3.04 9.84 6.00
#